data_AF-A0A8R1UXN7-F1
#
_entry.id   AF-A0A8R1UXN7-F1
#
_cell.length_a   1.000
_cell.length_b   1.000
_cell.length_c   1.000
_cell.angle_alpha   90.00
_cell.angle_beta   90.00
_cell.angle_gamma   90.00
#
_symmetry.space_group_name_H-M   'P 1'
#
loop_
_entity.id
_entity.type
_entity.pdbx_description
1 polymer ?
#
loop_
_entity_poly.entity_id
_entity_poly.type
_entity_poly.pdbx_seq_one_letter_code
_entity_poly.pdbx_strand_id
1 'polypeptide(L)'
;MHNSLPYGFNFDRDYIVDVIFREVSNTIVGSHAISRKSPQMLKLVIALFRVQSIAPIICSFTVYPANLYLLLVETPRMMTEIRAAYMANLLALLRTFHHFSKITHIFCDWTFNFLTRTYVLPPYGIFYCEGSLCRLGWLKSTVVVSWHYKSSPQSLACLKSREGIRKRKWARWFGHNSFTFLAVAIMSCIPTYYFLMMRMHQIIVGHTTSKWKLSWPQNFTVHRMELVIYIGLSTVAIANVVGFAVFCRDVNNHAELQKKPELEWLGARGGMHVIYSEPGVPSDFVHEVQIFAGSFAIFLPPLMFFAAHALYTLNRNASRALSSKTQALTRQLFDIFNFQLRGAVIFFVIPLSFVLATGVVDTREIFPASIYALLRFSALFFFSLNPAQFATIFILRNSTHRSILLKQIRKTELCAKIRHLVGPTIPKATITETI
;
A
#
# COMPACT_ATOMS: atom_id res chain seq x y z
N MET A 1 16.47 41.15 -1.75
CA MET A 1 15.20 41.04 -2.51
C MET A 1 15.45 40.13 -3.70
N HIS A 2 15.01 38.88 -3.64
CA HIS A 2 15.01 37.98 -4.81
C HIS A 2 13.58 37.48 -4.99
N ASN A 3 12.99 37.80 -6.14
CA ASN A 3 11.63 37.48 -6.52
C ASN A 3 11.48 35.97 -6.76
N SER A 4 10.82 35.26 -5.84
CA SER A 4 10.26 33.94 -6.11
C SER A 4 8.78 34.08 -6.45
N LEU A 5 8.40 33.65 -7.65
CA LEU A 5 7.01 33.59 -8.12
C LEU A 5 6.12 32.73 -7.20
N PRO A 6 4.79 32.99 -7.11
CA PRO A 6 3.99 32.59 -5.95
C PRO A 6 3.56 31.11 -5.92
N TYR A 7 3.71 30.36 -7.02
CA TYR A 7 3.33 28.94 -7.05
C TYR A 7 4.25 28.18 -8.03
N GLY A 8 5.43 27.80 -7.54
CA GLY A 8 6.38 26.96 -8.26
C GLY A 8 6.52 25.60 -7.58
N PHE A 9 6.10 24.53 -8.26
CA PHE A 9 6.52 23.17 -7.95
C PHE A 9 8.05 23.09 -8.15
N ASN A 10 8.83 23.41 -7.11
CA ASN A 10 10.29 23.26 -7.13
C ASN A 10 10.64 21.77 -7.05
N PHE A 11 10.77 21.14 -8.21
CA PHE A 11 11.35 19.80 -8.39
C PHE A 11 12.82 19.73 -7.92
N ASP A 12 13.50 20.87 -7.77
CA ASP A 12 14.92 20.95 -7.42
C ASP A 12 15.28 20.57 -5.97
N ARG A 13 14.32 20.53 -5.03
CA ARG A 13 14.65 20.16 -3.64
C ARG A 13 14.80 18.65 -3.44
N ASP A 14 14.19 17.83 -4.31
CA ASP A 14 14.46 16.39 -4.37
C ASP A 14 15.85 16.12 -4.98
N TYR A 15 16.36 17.01 -5.83
CA TYR A 15 17.74 16.98 -6.33
C TYR A 15 18.76 17.18 -5.19
N ILE A 16 18.40 17.95 -4.16
CA ILE A 16 19.23 18.11 -2.95
C ILE A 16 19.21 16.86 -2.08
N VAL A 17 18.14 16.06 -2.06
CA VAL A 17 18.18 14.74 -1.41
C VAL A 17 19.09 13.79 -2.19
N ASP A 18 19.07 13.82 -3.52
CA ASP A 18 20.03 13.08 -4.36
C ASP A 18 21.48 13.60 -4.20
N VAL A 19 21.69 14.91 -4.04
CA VAL A 19 23.01 15.53 -3.84
C VAL A 19 23.52 15.33 -2.40
N ILE A 20 22.65 15.34 -1.40
CA ILE A 20 23.02 15.00 -0.01
C ILE A 20 23.22 13.49 0.11
N PHE A 21 22.48 12.65 -0.60
CA PHE A 21 22.80 11.21 -0.69
C PHE A 21 24.13 10.98 -1.39
N ARG A 22 24.44 11.77 -2.42
CA ARG A 22 25.74 11.78 -3.08
C ARG A 22 26.84 12.23 -2.12
N GLU A 23 26.66 13.30 -1.34
CA GLU A 23 27.68 13.81 -0.41
C GLU A 23 27.82 12.98 0.87
N VAL A 24 26.72 12.47 1.43
CA VAL A 24 26.76 11.53 2.57
C VAL A 24 27.36 10.20 2.13
N SER A 25 27.04 9.71 0.92
CA SER A 25 27.75 8.57 0.33
C SER A 25 29.24 8.88 0.12
N ASN A 26 29.61 10.07 -0.34
CA ASN A 26 31.01 10.46 -0.52
C ASN A 26 31.74 10.62 0.84
N THR A 27 31.04 11.06 1.89
CA THR A 27 31.62 11.25 3.23
C THR A 27 31.77 9.92 3.98
N ILE A 28 30.82 8.99 3.81
CA ILE A 28 30.93 7.61 4.31
C ILE A 28 32.02 6.84 3.54
N VAL A 29 32.22 7.15 2.26
CA VAL A 29 33.30 6.60 1.42
C VAL A 29 34.65 7.30 1.69
N GLY A 30 34.64 8.54 2.21
CA GLY A 30 35.83 9.31 2.61
C GLY A 30 36.51 8.79 3.88
N SER A 31 35.86 7.92 4.64
CA SER A 31 36.49 7.13 5.70
C SER A 31 37.30 5.99 5.05
N HIS A 32 38.59 6.29 4.86
CA HIS A 32 39.64 5.70 4.03
C HIS A 32 39.86 4.16 3.90
N ALA A 33 38.90 3.28 4.19
CA ALA A 33 39.13 1.83 4.06
C ALA A 33 37.99 1.00 3.44
N ILE A 34 36.86 1.61 3.05
CA ILE A 34 35.73 0.85 2.48
C ILE A 34 35.75 0.89 0.95
N SER A 35 36.67 0.07 0.41
CA SER A 35 36.56 -0.82 -0.75
C SER A 35 35.59 -0.47 -1.91
N ARG A 36 36.14 -0.56 -3.14
CA ARG A 36 35.57 -0.43 -4.50
C ARG A 36 34.16 -1.03 -4.80
N LYS A 37 33.47 -1.67 -3.86
CA LYS A 37 32.13 -2.27 -4.05
C LYS A 37 30.95 -1.32 -3.78
N SER A 38 31.19 -0.10 -3.27
CA SER A 38 30.14 0.89 -2.95
C SER A 38 29.24 1.40 -4.11
N PRO A 39 29.72 1.62 -5.35
CA PRO A 39 28.88 2.30 -6.36
C PRO A 39 27.69 1.50 -6.88
N GLN A 40 27.68 0.16 -6.72
CA GLN A 40 26.54 -0.67 -7.14
C GLN A 40 25.36 -0.57 -6.17
N MET A 41 25.64 -0.49 -4.87
CA MET A 41 24.60 -0.42 -3.84
C MET A 41 23.84 0.90 -3.92
N LEU A 42 24.56 2.01 -4.16
CA LEU A 42 23.93 3.32 -4.39
C LEU A 42 23.02 3.32 -5.63
N LYS A 43 23.48 2.75 -6.75
CA LYS A 43 22.66 2.62 -7.97
C LYS A 43 21.39 1.81 -7.73
N LEU A 44 21.48 0.73 -6.94
CA LEU A 44 20.33 -0.08 -6.56
C LEU A 44 19.34 0.72 -5.71
N VAL A 45 19.82 1.45 -4.70
CA VAL A 45 18.97 2.28 -3.83
C VAL A 45 18.24 3.34 -4.65
N ILE A 46 18.93 4.07 -5.52
CA ILE A 46 18.31 5.07 -6.41
C ILE A 46 17.28 4.43 -7.33
N ALA A 47 17.57 3.26 -7.90
CA ALA A 47 16.62 2.53 -8.73
C ALA A 47 15.36 2.14 -7.94
N LEU A 48 15.51 1.66 -6.70
CA LEU A 48 14.38 1.29 -5.85
C LEU A 48 13.52 2.51 -5.47
N PHE A 49 14.11 3.66 -5.17
CA PHE A 49 13.37 4.91 -4.93
C PHE A 49 12.58 5.37 -6.15
N ARG A 50 13.19 5.27 -7.33
CA ARG A 50 12.52 5.56 -8.59
C ARG A 50 11.36 4.60 -8.84
N VAL A 51 11.56 3.30 -8.59
CA VAL A 51 10.48 2.30 -8.70
C VAL A 51 9.34 2.66 -7.75
N GLN A 52 9.60 2.97 -6.47
CA GLN A 52 8.54 3.33 -5.53
C GLN A 52 7.75 4.58 -5.95
N SER A 53 8.41 5.56 -6.57
CA SER A 53 7.76 6.81 -7.00
C SER A 53 7.01 6.66 -8.33
N ILE A 54 7.55 5.86 -9.26
CA ILE A 54 7.04 5.72 -10.63
C ILE A 54 6.01 4.58 -10.73
N ALA A 55 6.20 3.48 -9.99
CA ALA A 55 5.31 2.31 -10.04
C ALA A 55 3.84 2.65 -9.76
N PRO A 56 3.46 3.52 -8.81
CA PRO A 56 2.06 3.87 -8.57
C PRO A 56 1.46 4.66 -9.74
N ILE A 57 2.24 5.53 -10.39
CA ILE A 57 1.82 6.22 -11.61
C ILE A 57 1.59 5.18 -12.71
N ILE A 58 2.59 4.33 -12.98
CA ILE A 58 2.47 3.28 -13.99
C ILE A 58 1.26 2.40 -13.70
N CYS A 59 1.08 1.92 -12.47
CA CYS A 59 -0.05 1.08 -12.09
C CYS A 59 -1.39 1.80 -12.28
N SER A 60 -1.46 3.09 -11.90
CA SER A 60 -2.66 3.92 -12.06
C SER A 60 -3.08 4.15 -13.49
N PHE A 61 -2.11 4.31 -14.41
CA PHE A 61 -2.41 4.60 -15.82
C PHE A 61 -2.41 3.37 -16.72
N THR A 62 -1.81 2.26 -16.29
CA THR A 62 -1.69 1.05 -17.12
C THR A 62 -2.38 -0.15 -16.49
N VAL A 63 -1.93 -0.59 -15.31
CA VAL A 63 -2.35 -1.84 -14.69
C VAL A 63 -3.80 -1.81 -14.24
N TYR A 64 -4.23 -0.76 -13.52
CA TYR A 64 -5.60 -0.65 -13.02
C TYR A 64 -6.63 -0.43 -14.15
N PRO A 65 -6.39 0.47 -15.13
CA PRO A 65 -7.28 0.60 -16.28
C PRO A 65 -7.34 -0.68 -17.12
N ALA A 66 -6.21 -1.39 -17.30
CA ALA A 66 -6.21 -2.68 -18.01
C ALA A 66 -7.06 -3.73 -17.29
N ASN A 67 -6.93 -3.85 -15.97
CA ASN A 67 -7.79 -4.73 -15.19
C ASN A 67 -9.27 -4.34 -15.28
N LEU A 68 -9.56 -3.04 -15.22
CA LEU A 68 -10.91 -2.55 -15.35
C LEU A 68 -11.50 -2.88 -16.72
N TYR A 69 -10.74 -2.63 -17.79
CA TYR A 69 -11.13 -2.94 -19.16
C TYR A 69 -11.44 -4.43 -19.32
N LEU A 70 -10.55 -5.30 -18.82
CA LEU A 70 -10.73 -6.75 -18.87
C LEU A 70 -12.02 -7.18 -18.14
N LEU A 71 -12.30 -6.62 -16.97
CA LEU A 71 -13.51 -6.92 -16.19
C LEU A 71 -14.80 -6.41 -16.87
N LEU A 72 -14.75 -5.23 -17.51
CA LEU A 72 -15.89 -4.61 -18.16
C LEU A 72 -16.25 -5.23 -19.50
N VAL A 73 -15.26 -5.40 -20.37
CA VAL A 73 -15.48 -5.66 -21.80
C VAL A 73 -15.41 -7.15 -22.15
N GLU A 74 -14.50 -7.89 -21.53
CA GLU A 74 -14.09 -9.22 -22.01
C GLU A 74 -14.67 -10.39 -21.20
N THR A 75 -15.44 -10.12 -20.15
CA THR A 75 -16.01 -11.15 -19.27
C THR A 75 -17.53 -11.36 -19.35
N PRO A 76 -18.16 -11.57 -20.53
CA PRO A 76 -19.48 -12.21 -20.59
C PRO A 76 -19.49 -13.60 -19.94
N ARG A 77 -18.33 -14.25 -19.82
CA ARG A 77 -18.15 -15.59 -19.26
C ARG A 77 -17.94 -15.64 -17.74
N MET A 78 -17.74 -14.49 -17.09
CA MET A 78 -17.59 -14.45 -15.63
C MET A 78 -18.98 -14.33 -15.01
N MET A 79 -19.23 -15.08 -13.92
CA MET A 79 -20.48 -14.92 -13.19
C MET A 79 -20.66 -13.46 -12.76
N THR A 80 -21.85 -12.92 -12.98
CA THR A 80 -22.19 -11.51 -12.72
C THR A 80 -21.90 -11.12 -11.28
N GLU A 81 -22.06 -12.04 -10.32
CA GLU A 81 -21.74 -11.84 -8.91
C GLU A 81 -20.23 -11.67 -8.66
N ILE A 82 -19.39 -12.54 -9.25
CA ILE A 82 -17.93 -12.42 -9.10
C ILE A 82 -17.46 -11.14 -9.79
N ARG A 83 -18.00 -10.85 -10.97
CA ARG A 83 -17.74 -9.60 -11.67
C ARG A 83 -18.15 -8.42 -10.81
N ALA A 84 -19.33 -8.46 -10.18
CA ALA A 84 -19.78 -7.42 -9.25
C ALA A 84 -18.87 -7.32 -8.02
N ALA A 85 -18.31 -8.42 -7.51
CA ALA A 85 -17.37 -8.40 -6.40
C ALA A 85 -16.01 -7.80 -6.79
N TYR A 86 -15.44 -8.19 -7.94
CA TYR A 86 -14.22 -7.57 -8.49
C TYR A 86 -14.46 -6.10 -8.85
N MET A 87 -15.63 -5.78 -9.39
CA MET A 87 -16.05 -4.42 -9.67
C MET A 87 -16.39 -3.65 -8.39
N ALA A 88 -16.80 -4.30 -7.30
CA ALA A 88 -16.92 -3.63 -6.01
C ALA A 88 -15.52 -3.32 -5.47
N ASN A 89 -14.58 -4.26 -5.61
CA ASN A 89 -13.18 -4.09 -5.22
C ASN A 89 -12.43 -3.04 -6.06
N LEU A 90 -12.78 -2.90 -7.34
CA LEU A 90 -12.13 -1.97 -8.28
C LEU A 90 -12.91 -0.67 -8.52
N LEU A 91 -14.24 -0.72 -8.33
CA LEU A 91 -15.21 0.27 -8.80
C LEU A 91 -16.42 0.41 -7.85
N ALA A 92 -16.28 0.26 -6.54
CA ALA A 92 -17.40 0.44 -5.59
C ALA A 92 -18.38 1.57 -5.96
N LEU A 93 -19.56 1.15 -6.41
CA LEU A 93 -20.72 1.98 -6.67
C LEU A 93 -21.99 1.08 -6.74
N LEU A 94 -22.96 1.31 -5.83
CA LEU A 94 -24.45 1.26 -5.96
C LEU A 94 -25.10 0.70 -4.68
N ARG A 95 -25.85 1.42 -3.81
CA ARG A 95 -26.68 2.64 -4.00
C ARG A 95 -26.86 3.47 -2.71
N THR A 96 -26.14 3.21 -1.62
CA THR A 96 -26.38 3.90 -0.32
C THR A 96 -25.13 4.21 0.52
N PHE A 97 -23.90 3.88 0.07
CA PHE A 97 -22.65 4.07 0.84
C PHE A 97 -21.45 4.49 -0.06
N HIS A 98 -21.64 5.51 -0.89
CA HIS A 98 -21.33 5.41 -2.32
C HIS A 98 -20.00 5.97 -2.90
N HIS A 99 -19.05 6.48 -2.09
CA HIS A 99 -17.88 7.19 -2.65
C HIS A 99 -16.49 6.60 -2.37
N PHE A 100 -16.33 5.57 -1.53
CA PHE A 100 -14.99 5.28 -0.98
C PHE A 100 -14.15 4.17 -1.64
N SER A 101 -14.70 3.25 -2.45
CA SER A 101 -13.95 2.01 -2.77
C SER A 101 -13.54 1.74 -4.23
N LYS A 102 -13.87 2.61 -5.22
CA LYS A 102 -13.06 2.69 -6.47
C LYS A 102 -11.65 3.24 -6.20
N ILE A 103 -11.61 4.02 -5.13
CA ILE A 103 -10.48 4.75 -4.62
C ILE A 103 -9.60 3.76 -3.87
N THR A 104 -10.07 2.83 -3.05
CA THR A 104 -9.25 1.97 -2.16
C THR A 104 -7.89 1.47 -2.66
N HIS A 105 -7.76 0.74 -3.79
CA HIS A 105 -6.43 0.26 -4.23
C HIS A 105 -5.55 1.37 -4.81
N ILE A 106 -6.14 2.21 -5.67
CA ILE A 106 -5.49 3.41 -6.22
C ILE A 106 -5.12 4.35 -5.07
N PHE A 107 -5.97 4.50 -4.08
CA PHE A 107 -5.83 5.33 -2.91
C PHE A 107 -4.86 4.75 -1.93
N CYS A 108 -4.78 3.42 -1.76
CA CYS A 108 -3.67 2.81 -1.06
C CYS A 108 -2.38 3.20 -1.75
N ASP A 109 -2.24 2.93 -3.05
CA ASP A 109 -1.04 3.25 -3.82
C ASP A 109 -0.67 4.73 -3.75
N TRP A 110 -1.64 5.62 -3.97
CA TRP A 110 -1.43 7.05 -3.91
C TRP A 110 -1.20 7.51 -2.48
N THR A 111 -1.89 6.95 -1.49
CA THR A 111 -1.65 7.29 -0.09
C THR A 111 -0.23 6.90 0.30
N PHE A 112 0.17 5.66 0.11
CA PHE A 112 1.51 5.16 0.47
C PHE A 112 2.64 5.84 -0.29
N ASN A 113 2.49 6.03 -1.60
CA ASN A 113 3.60 6.45 -2.43
C ASN A 113 3.60 7.95 -2.76
N PHE A 114 2.43 8.60 -2.80
CA PHE A 114 2.29 10.02 -3.16
C PHE A 114 1.90 10.93 -2.00
N LEU A 115 0.91 10.55 -1.19
CA LEU A 115 0.35 11.42 -0.15
C LEU A 115 1.20 11.38 1.11
N THR A 116 1.51 10.18 1.61
CA THR A 116 2.33 9.96 2.80
C THR A 116 3.80 9.70 2.46
N ARG A 117 4.14 9.33 1.21
CA ARG A 117 5.49 9.06 0.68
C ARG A 117 6.44 8.52 1.76
N THR A 118 6.25 7.27 2.14
CA THR A 118 6.97 6.65 3.25
C THR A 118 8.48 6.63 2.97
N TYR A 119 9.29 7.40 3.73
CA TYR A 119 10.73 7.26 3.59
C TYR A 119 11.20 5.95 4.19
N VAL A 120 12.02 5.29 3.41
CA VAL A 120 12.47 3.94 3.66
C VAL A 120 13.84 3.92 4.39
N LEU A 121 14.55 5.06 4.36
CA LEU A 121 15.94 5.20 4.81
C LEU A 121 16.16 5.69 6.25
N PRO A 122 15.34 6.58 6.86
CA PRO A 122 15.64 7.02 8.22
C PRO A 122 15.51 5.81 9.15
N PRO A 123 16.57 5.45 9.91
CA PRO A 123 16.54 4.27 10.77
C PRO A 123 15.46 4.38 11.86
N TYR A 124 15.04 5.61 12.15
CA TYR A 124 14.36 6.01 13.38
C TYR A 124 12.92 6.52 13.15
N GLY A 125 12.27 6.26 12.01
CA GLY A 125 10.89 6.71 11.76
C GLY A 125 10.03 5.67 11.03
N ILE A 126 8.79 5.45 11.47
CA ILE A 126 7.87 4.52 10.78
C ILE A 126 7.41 5.11 9.45
N PHE A 127 7.13 6.43 9.40
CA PHE A 127 6.62 7.09 8.21
C PHE A 127 7.04 8.56 8.13
N TYR A 128 8.08 8.91 7.37
CA TYR A 128 8.27 10.32 7.00
C TYR A 128 7.29 10.68 5.88
N CYS A 129 6.57 11.81 5.95
CA CYS A 129 5.80 12.34 4.82
C CYS A 129 6.43 13.59 4.21
N GLU A 130 6.93 13.43 2.97
CA GLU A 130 7.26 14.54 2.06
C GLU A 130 6.34 14.57 0.83
N GLY A 131 5.21 13.87 0.88
CA GLY A 131 4.25 13.77 -0.20
C GLY A 131 3.59 15.11 -0.58
N SER A 132 2.78 15.09 -1.64
CA SER A 132 2.10 16.30 -2.14
C SER A 132 1.23 16.98 -1.08
N LEU A 133 0.55 16.19 -0.23
CA LEU A 133 -0.20 16.72 0.92
C LEU A 133 0.73 17.49 1.86
N CYS A 134 1.90 16.93 2.17
CA CYS A 134 2.89 17.55 3.04
C CYS A 134 3.54 18.82 2.41
N ARG A 135 3.57 18.95 1.07
CA ARG A 135 4.18 20.09 0.35
C ARG A 135 3.23 21.26 0.09
N LEU A 136 1.92 21.04 -0.05
CA LEU A 136 0.91 22.09 -0.36
C LEU A 136 0.65 23.09 0.79
N GLY A 137 1.56 23.21 1.76
CA GLY A 137 1.38 24.06 2.93
C GLY A 137 0.41 23.48 3.98
N TRP A 138 -0.08 22.26 3.76
CA TRP A 138 -0.66 21.44 4.81
C TRP A 138 0.55 20.81 5.51
N LEU A 139 0.78 21.19 6.78
CA LEU A 139 2.03 20.96 7.54
C LEU A 139 2.73 19.65 7.18
N LYS A 140 4.02 19.73 6.81
CA LYS A 140 4.83 18.57 6.40
C LYS A 140 4.91 17.55 7.55
N SER A 141 4.11 16.51 7.58
CA SER A 141 4.15 15.54 8.68
C SER A 141 5.39 14.65 8.55
N THR A 142 6.22 14.56 9.57
CA THR A 142 7.24 13.51 9.69
C THR A 142 6.79 12.57 10.78
N VAL A 143 7.06 11.27 10.73
CA VAL A 143 6.90 10.40 11.89
C VAL A 143 8.25 9.89 12.30
N VAL A 144 8.62 10.19 13.53
CA VAL A 144 9.87 9.73 14.11
C VAL A 144 9.52 8.90 15.34
N VAL A 145 10.07 7.72 15.49
CA VAL A 145 10.11 7.01 16.78
C VAL A 145 11.51 7.25 17.33
N SER A 146 11.65 8.19 18.27
CA SER A 146 12.95 8.75 18.68
C SER A 146 13.83 7.70 19.36
N TRP A 147 15.15 7.92 19.35
CA TRP A 147 16.19 7.17 20.07
C TRP A 147 16.92 8.04 21.11
N HIS A 148 17.93 7.51 21.82
CA HIS A 148 18.56 8.10 23.00
C HIS A 148 19.94 8.72 22.68
N TYR A 149 20.12 10.01 23.00
CA TYR A 149 21.43 10.66 23.21
C TYR A 149 21.28 11.71 24.31
N LYS A 150 22.33 11.86 25.13
CA LYS A 150 22.32 12.69 26.34
C LYS A 150 23.11 13.95 26.05
N SER A 151 22.45 15.10 25.92
CA SER A 151 23.11 16.40 25.89
C SER A 151 22.27 17.51 26.54
N SER A 152 22.99 18.38 27.24
CA SER A 152 22.55 19.38 28.22
C SER A 152 21.73 20.54 27.62
N PRO A 153 21.05 21.35 28.45
CA PRO A 153 20.08 22.33 28.01
C PRO A 153 20.72 23.65 27.61
N GLN A 154 20.33 24.22 26.48
CA GLN A 154 20.30 25.68 26.31
C GLN A 154 19.18 26.14 25.36
N SER A 155 18.76 27.36 25.67
CA SER A 155 17.55 28.10 25.29
C SER A 155 17.35 28.35 23.80
N LEU A 156 16.08 28.48 23.37
CA LEU A 156 15.71 29.59 22.49
C LEU A 156 14.19 29.88 22.57
N ALA A 157 13.87 31.11 22.96
CA ALA A 157 12.55 31.72 22.83
C ALA A 157 12.45 32.35 21.43
N CYS A 158 11.35 32.11 20.70
CA CYS A 158 11.07 32.88 19.49
C CYS A 158 9.57 33.07 19.21
N LEU A 159 9.18 34.35 19.23
CA LEU A 159 8.11 35.06 18.51
C LEU A 159 6.80 34.32 18.18
N LYS A 160 5.79 34.62 19.01
CA LYS A 160 4.40 34.20 18.89
C LYS A 160 3.59 35.30 18.18
N SER A 161 3.61 35.33 16.84
CA SER A 161 2.68 36.18 16.06
C SER A 161 1.25 35.58 16.06
N ARG A 162 0.26 36.43 16.34
CA ARG A 162 -1.16 36.09 16.58
C ARG A 162 -1.92 35.59 15.34
N GLU A 163 -1.48 35.91 14.12
CA GLU A 163 -2.12 35.42 12.88
C GLU A 163 -1.85 33.93 12.58
N GLY A 164 -0.88 33.33 13.27
CA GLY A 164 -0.55 31.91 13.12
C GLY A 164 -1.53 30.93 13.79
N ILE A 165 -2.51 31.39 14.57
CA ILE A 165 -3.30 30.49 15.45
C ILE A 165 -4.36 29.69 14.68
N ARG A 166 -5.04 30.29 13.68
CA ARG A 166 -6.12 29.60 12.93
C ARG A 166 -5.58 28.59 11.92
N LYS A 167 -4.48 28.92 11.21
CA LYS A 167 -3.78 27.97 10.31
C LYS A 167 -3.16 26.80 11.08
N ARG A 168 -2.69 27.01 12.32
CA ARG A 168 -2.15 25.94 13.17
C ARG A 168 -3.20 24.92 13.62
N LYS A 169 -4.45 25.30 13.89
CA LYS A 169 -5.50 24.35 14.31
C LYS A 169 -5.85 23.34 13.23
N TRP A 170 -6.08 23.81 11.99
CA TRP A 170 -6.36 22.94 10.85
C TRP A 170 -5.21 22.00 10.52
N ALA A 171 -4.00 22.53 10.52
CA ALA A 171 -2.84 21.75 10.15
C ALA A 171 -2.46 20.72 11.23
N ARG A 172 -2.69 21.03 12.52
CA ARG A 172 -2.60 20.05 13.62
C ARG A 172 -3.65 18.95 13.47
N TRP A 173 -4.90 19.32 13.16
CA TRP A 173 -5.97 18.33 12.92
C TRP A 173 -5.63 17.40 11.76
N PHE A 174 -5.18 17.91 10.62
CA PHE A 174 -4.79 17.07 9.47
C PHE A 174 -3.57 16.19 9.75
N GLY A 175 -2.56 16.72 10.44
CA GLY A 175 -1.37 15.94 10.78
C GLY A 175 -1.66 14.79 11.76
N HIS A 176 -2.56 15.00 12.74
CA HIS A 176 -3.05 13.89 13.57
C HIS A 176 -3.83 12.85 12.76
N ASN A 177 -4.55 13.27 11.72
CA ASN A 177 -5.40 12.37 10.93
C ASN A 177 -4.68 11.70 9.75
N SER A 178 -3.39 12.00 9.45
CA SER A 178 -2.70 11.38 8.31
C SER A 178 -2.59 9.85 8.46
N PHE A 179 -2.40 9.37 9.69
CA PHE A 179 -2.42 7.93 10.00
C PHE A 179 -3.80 7.36 9.95
N THR A 180 -4.81 8.11 10.36
CA THR A 180 -6.20 7.71 10.19
C THR A 180 -6.51 7.52 8.70
N PHE A 181 -6.05 8.40 7.81
CA PHE A 181 -6.21 8.20 6.36
C PHE A 181 -5.47 6.96 5.86
N LEU A 182 -4.25 6.72 6.34
CA LEU A 182 -3.48 5.52 6.01
C LEU A 182 -4.21 4.25 6.50
N ALA A 183 -4.68 4.26 7.74
CA ALA A 183 -5.44 3.19 8.35
C ALA A 183 -6.74 2.95 7.59
N VAL A 184 -7.49 3.99 7.21
CA VAL A 184 -8.68 3.87 6.36
C VAL A 184 -8.33 3.18 5.05
N ALA A 185 -7.23 3.58 4.40
CA ALA A 185 -6.79 2.96 3.16
C ALA A 185 -6.54 1.46 3.34
N ILE A 186 -5.68 1.08 4.30
CA ILE A 186 -5.33 -0.32 4.60
C ILE A 186 -6.56 -1.13 5.01
N MET A 187 -7.33 -0.62 5.96
CA MET A 187 -8.46 -1.32 6.58
C MET A 187 -9.60 -1.53 5.59
N SER A 188 -9.81 -0.60 4.65
CA SER A 188 -10.85 -0.77 3.62
C SER A 188 -10.56 -1.91 2.63
N CYS A 189 -9.30 -2.31 2.46
CA CYS A 189 -8.93 -3.45 1.62
C CYS A 189 -9.34 -4.80 2.23
N ILE A 190 -9.31 -4.91 3.57
CA ILE A 190 -9.44 -6.20 4.26
C ILE A 190 -10.84 -6.81 4.07
N PRO A 191 -11.97 -6.13 4.38
CA PRO A 191 -13.30 -6.69 4.21
C PRO A 191 -13.59 -7.08 2.76
N THR A 192 -13.13 -6.27 1.80
CA THR A 192 -13.37 -6.53 0.38
C THR A 192 -12.64 -7.77 -0.10
N TYR A 193 -11.38 -7.94 0.29
CA TYR A 193 -10.62 -9.15 -0.01
C TYR A 193 -11.29 -10.38 0.65
N TYR A 194 -11.70 -10.26 1.90
CA TYR A 194 -12.36 -11.34 2.63
C TYR A 194 -13.67 -11.78 1.97
N PHE A 195 -14.48 -10.80 1.54
CA PHE A 195 -15.72 -11.08 0.82
C PHE A 195 -15.45 -11.84 -0.47
N LEU A 196 -14.46 -11.41 -1.26
CA LEU A 196 -14.06 -12.11 -2.48
C LEU A 196 -13.62 -13.54 -2.20
N MET A 197 -12.80 -13.75 -1.16
CA MET A 197 -12.33 -15.06 -0.72
C MET A 197 -13.49 -15.98 -0.33
N MET A 198 -14.44 -15.49 0.47
CA MET A 198 -15.62 -16.26 0.87
C MET A 198 -16.49 -16.63 -0.33
N ARG A 199 -16.71 -15.70 -1.27
CA ARG A 199 -17.46 -15.98 -2.50
C ARG A 199 -16.79 -17.03 -3.37
N MET A 200 -15.48 -16.91 -3.59
CA MET A 200 -14.72 -17.93 -4.33
C MET A 200 -14.79 -19.30 -3.64
N HIS A 201 -14.68 -19.32 -2.31
CA HIS A 201 -14.88 -20.54 -1.55
C HIS A 201 -16.28 -21.13 -1.80
N GLN A 202 -17.37 -20.35 -1.66
CA GLN A 202 -18.73 -20.86 -1.89
C GLN A 202 -18.94 -21.42 -3.29
N ILE A 203 -18.36 -20.78 -4.32
CA ILE A 203 -18.46 -21.27 -5.70
C ILE A 203 -17.78 -22.63 -5.86
N ILE A 204 -16.60 -22.81 -5.27
CA ILE A 204 -15.86 -24.08 -5.32
C ILE A 204 -16.59 -25.18 -4.55
N VAL A 205 -17.14 -24.85 -3.37
CA VAL A 205 -17.79 -25.86 -2.52
C VAL A 205 -19.24 -26.11 -2.90
N GLY A 206 -19.88 -25.23 -3.67
CA GLY A 206 -21.32 -25.21 -3.93
C GLY A 206 -21.89 -26.54 -4.43
N HIS A 207 -21.14 -27.25 -5.26
CA HIS A 207 -21.55 -28.54 -5.85
C HIS A 207 -21.10 -29.78 -5.04
N THR A 208 -20.44 -29.60 -3.90
CA THR A 208 -19.89 -30.74 -3.12
C THR A 208 -20.86 -31.25 -2.06
N THR A 209 -20.46 -32.17 -1.19
CA THR A 209 -21.24 -32.53 0.02
C THR A 209 -20.64 -31.96 1.29
N SER A 210 -19.73 -30.97 1.17
CA SER A 210 -19.04 -30.42 2.33
C SER A 210 -20.04 -29.77 3.31
N LYS A 211 -19.85 -30.04 4.61
CA LYS A 211 -20.60 -29.39 5.69
C LYS A 211 -20.27 -27.90 5.83
N TRP A 212 -19.14 -27.47 5.27
CA TRP A 212 -18.65 -26.09 5.32
C TRP A 212 -19.20 -25.19 4.19
N LYS A 213 -20.21 -25.68 3.46
CA LYS A 213 -21.01 -24.79 2.63
C LYS A 213 -21.73 -23.80 3.54
N LEU A 214 -21.40 -22.53 3.40
CA LEU A 214 -22.22 -21.47 4.00
C LEU A 214 -23.56 -21.37 3.25
N SER A 215 -23.58 -21.85 2.00
CA SER A 215 -24.80 -22.03 1.22
C SER A 215 -25.46 -23.39 1.44
N TRP A 216 -26.45 -23.47 2.34
CA TRP A 216 -27.39 -24.59 2.36
C TRP A 216 -28.38 -24.47 1.18
N PRO A 217 -28.86 -25.55 0.56
CA PRO A 217 -29.69 -25.45 -0.64
C PRO A 217 -31.02 -24.73 -0.31
N GLN A 218 -31.40 -23.79 -1.17
CA GLN A 218 -32.72 -23.17 -1.31
C GLN A 218 -33.22 -22.12 -0.28
N ASN A 219 -32.53 -21.81 0.82
CA ASN A 219 -33.05 -20.84 1.80
C ASN A 219 -32.24 -19.53 1.90
N PHE A 220 -32.97 -18.41 1.95
CA PHE A 220 -32.55 -17.01 2.19
C PHE A 220 -31.52 -16.80 3.32
N THR A 221 -31.30 -17.80 4.17
CA THR A 221 -30.38 -17.84 5.32
C THR A 221 -28.89 -17.75 4.95
N VAL A 222 -28.49 -18.17 3.75
CA VAL A 222 -27.08 -18.20 3.31
C VAL A 222 -26.45 -16.82 3.28
N HIS A 223 -27.17 -15.85 2.72
CA HIS A 223 -26.72 -14.46 2.67
C HIS A 223 -26.55 -13.87 4.06
N ARG A 224 -27.20 -14.43 5.09
CA ARG A 224 -27.10 -13.92 6.47
C ARG A 224 -25.73 -14.21 7.06
N MET A 225 -25.15 -15.40 6.88
CA MET A 225 -23.84 -15.71 7.48
C MET A 225 -22.69 -14.96 6.80
N GLU A 226 -22.68 -14.90 5.46
CA GLU A 226 -21.69 -14.08 4.74
C GLU A 226 -21.80 -12.60 5.12
N LEU A 227 -23.03 -12.08 5.24
CA LEU A 227 -23.29 -10.71 5.66
C LEU A 227 -22.87 -10.47 7.11
N VAL A 228 -23.16 -11.40 8.04
CA VAL A 228 -22.74 -11.31 9.45
C VAL A 228 -21.22 -11.29 9.56
N ILE A 229 -20.53 -12.18 8.84
CA ILE A 229 -19.05 -12.16 8.80
C ILE A 229 -18.57 -10.83 8.23
N TYR A 230 -19.13 -10.37 7.10
CA TYR A 230 -18.74 -9.10 6.49
C TYR A 230 -18.96 -7.89 7.39
N ILE A 231 -20.11 -7.81 8.08
CA ILE A 231 -20.41 -6.76 9.06
C ILE A 231 -19.42 -6.84 10.22
N GLY A 232 -19.18 -8.04 10.78
CA GLY A 232 -18.22 -8.23 11.87
C GLY A 232 -16.81 -7.79 11.49
N LEU A 233 -16.33 -8.19 10.32
CA LEU A 233 -15.03 -7.78 9.78
C LEU A 233 -14.96 -6.26 9.57
N SER A 234 -16.02 -5.67 9.01
CA SER A 234 -16.08 -4.22 8.78
C SER A 234 -16.08 -3.44 10.09
N THR A 235 -16.81 -3.91 11.10
CA THR A 235 -16.83 -3.32 12.44
C THR A 235 -15.45 -3.35 13.09
N VAL A 236 -14.75 -4.49 13.03
CA VAL A 236 -13.39 -4.60 13.56
C VAL A 236 -12.43 -3.70 12.76
N ALA A 237 -12.54 -3.65 11.42
CA ALA A 237 -11.75 -2.74 10.59
C ALA A 237 -11.97 -1.26 10.95
N ILE A 238 -13.22 -0.84 11.19
CA ILE A 238 -13.56 0.50 11.67
C ILE A 238 -12.99 0.74 13.07
N ALA A 239 -13.06 -0.24 13.97
CA ALA A 239 -12.48 -0.12 15.31
C ALA A 239 -10.97 0.11 15.25
N ASN A 240 -10.25 -0.53 14.32
CA ASN A 240 -8.82 -0.24 14.09
C ASN A 240 -8.61 1.19 13.59
N VAL A 241 -9.42 1.67 12.62
CA VAL A 241 -9.32 3.06 12.16
C VAL A 241 -9.50 4.06 13.30
N VAL A 242 -10.50 3.81 14.17
CA VAL A 242 -10.74 4.62 15.36
C VAL A 242 -9.57 4.51 16.33
N GLY A 243 -9.04 3.30 16.54
CA GLY A 243 -7.88 3.06 17.36
C GLY A 243 -6.65 3.86 16.89
N PHE A 244 -6.30 3.78 15.60
CA PHE A 244 -5.26 4.63 14.99
C PHE A 244 -5.56 6.12 15.20
N ALA A 245 -6.81 6.57 15.08
CA ALA A 245 -7.15 7.98 15.33
C ALA A 245 -7.00 8.40 16.81
N VAL A 246 -7.26 7.50 17.75
CA VAL A 246 -7.25 7.78 19.19
C VAL A 246 -5.86 7.63 19.79
N PHE A 247 -5.15 6.57 19.45
CA PHE A 247 -3.89 6.14 20.09
C PHE A 247 -2.63 6.56 19.33
N CYS A 248 -2.71 6.96 18.05
CA CYS A 248 -1.58 7.58 17.34
C CYS A 248 -1.47 9.08 17.67
N ARG A 249 -1.22 9.37 18.95
CA ARG A 249 -0.93 10.73 19.44
C ARG A 249 0.56 10.96 19.58
N ASP A 250 0.94 12.23 19.56
CA ASP A 250 2.30 12.64 19.91
C ASP A 250 2.59 12.35 21.37
N VAL A 251 3.83 11.93 21.61
CA VAL A 251 4.38 11.75 22.95
C VAL A 251 4.45 13.08 23.69
N ASN A 252 4.20 13.05 24.99
CA ASN A 252 4.14 14.26 25.83
C ASN A 252 5.45 15.07 25.82
N ASN A 253 6.60 14.42 25.66
CA ASN A 253 7.93 15.05 25.58
C ASN A 253 8.38 15.35 24.13
N HIS A 254 7.45 15.44 23.17
CA HIS A 254 7.75 15.67 21.76
C HIS A 254 8.72 16.85 21.50
N ALA A 255 8.56 17.98 22.21
CA ALA A 255 9.42 19.16 22.04
C ALA A 255 10.86 18.95 22.52
N GLU A 256 11.08 18.04 23.47
CA GLU A 256 12.41 17.66 23.94
C GLU A 256 13.05 16.68 22.96
N LEU A 257 12.30 15.69 22.50
CA LEU A 257 12.78 14.73 21.50
C LEU A 257 13.20 15.41 20.20
N GLN A 258 12.45 16.42 19.73
CA GLN A 258 12.83 17.18 18.53
C GLN A 258 14.19 17.90 18.63
N LYS A 259 14.67 18.17 19.85
CA LYS A 259 15.99 18.81 20.07
C LYS A 259 17.14 17.80 20.03
N LYS A 260 16.85 16.50 20.03
CA LYS A 260 17.89 15.49 19.94
C LYS A 260 18.55 15.59 18.56
N PRO A 261 19.90 15.51 18.47
CA PRO A 261 20.63 15.74 17.21
C PRO A 261 20.21 14.77 16.09
N GLU A 262 19.73 13.56 16.45
CA GLU A 262 19.22 12.61 15.47
C GLU A 262 17.92 13.06 14.80
N LEU A 263 17.16 13.97 15.43
CA LEU A 263 15.87 14.47 14.96
C LEU A 263 15.94 15.94 14.53
N GLU A 264 16.94 16.68 15.00
CA GLU A 264 17.12 18.09 14.71
C GLU A 264 17.24 18.34 13.21
N TRP A 265 17.93 17.47 12.46
CA TRP A 265 18.04 17.60 11.01
C TRP A 265 16.70 17.45 10.29
N LEU A 266 15.77 16.64 10.84
CA LEU A 266 14.40 16.55 10.35
C LEU A 266 13.63 17.84 10.68
N GLY A 267 13.83 18.38 11.88
CA GLY A 267 13.42 19.74 12.29
C GLY A 267 13.82 20.81 11.28
N ALA A 268 15.10 20.80 10.87
CA ALA A 268 15.69 21.76 9.95
C ALA A 268 15.11 21.66 8.52
N ARG A 269 14.66 20.48 8.08
CA ARG A 269 13.93 20.32 6.81
C ARG A 269 12.53 20.97 6.84
N GLY A 270 12.05 21.27 8.04
CA GLY A 270 10.72 21.79 8.30
C GLY A 270 9.67 20.69 8.24
N GLY A 271 8.66 20.81 9.10
CA GLY A 271 7.57 19.86 9.20
C GLY A 271 7.10 19.62 10.63
N MET A 272 5.94 18.99 10.75
CA MET A 272 5.37 18.48 11.99
C MET A 272 5.84 17.04 12.21
N HIS A 273 6.82 16.83 13.09
CA HIS A 273 7.14 15.48 13.54
C HIS A 273 5.98 14.93 14.37
N VAL A 274 5.69 13.66 14.19
CA VAL A 274 4.73 12.86 14.92
C VAL A 274 5.56 11.79 15.60
N ILE A 275 5.66 11.86 16.92
CA ILE A 275 6.52 10.95 17.67
C ILE A 275 5.67 10.12 18.60
N TYR A 276 5.53 8.84 18.30
CA TYR A 276 4.64 7.98 19.07
C TYR A 276 5.22 7.57 20.40
N SER A 277 6.51 7.22 20.44
CA SER A 277 7.15 6.74 21.65
C SER A 277 8.62 7.13 21.71
N GLU A 278 9.12 7.16 22.94
CA GLU A 278 10.54 7.10 23.25
C GLU A 278 10.91 5.62 23.50
N PRO A 279 12.14 5.16 23.21
CA PRO A 279 12.48 3.77 23.38
C PRO A 279 12.49 3.37 24.84
N GLY A 280 12.03 2.16 25.10
CA GLY A 280 11.91 1.65 26.47
C GLY A 280 10.82 2.35 27.28
N VAL A 281 10.18 3.39 26.75
CA VAL A 281 9.07 4.08 27.40
C VAL A 281 7.76 3.63 26.74
N PRO A 282 6.82 3.06 27.51
CA PRO A 282 5.53 2.66 26.97
C PRO A 282 4.78 3.90 26.46
N SER A 283 4.10 3.75 25.33
CA SER A 283 3.27 4.77 24.69
C SER A 283 1.86 4.25 24.48
N ASP A 284 0.90 5.16 24.39
CA ASP A 284 -0.48 4.89 23.98
C ASP A 284 -0.54 4.09 22.66
N PHE A 285 0.45 4.23 21.78
CA PHE A 285 0.55 3.47 20.53
C PHE A 285 0.62 1.95 20.74
N VAL A 286 1.12 1.49 21.89
CA VAL A 286 1.14 0.05 22.23
C VAL A 286 -0.27 -0.53 22.27
N HIS A 287 -1.25 0.24 22.75
CA HIS A 287 -2.65 -0.18 22.76
C HIS A 287 -3.20 -0.34 21.35
N GLU A 288 -2.82 0.53 20.42
CA GLU A 288 -3.21 0.36 19.02
C GLU A 288 -2.60 -0.90 18.42
N VAL A 289 -1.33 -1.15 18.66
CA VAL A 289 -0.69 -2.37 18.14
C VAL A 289 -1.34 -3.63 18.72
N GLN A 290 -1.78 -3.60 19.98
CA GLN A 290 -2.55 -4.68 20.60
C GLN A 290 -3.93 -4.87 19.95
N ILE A 291 -4.68 -3.78 19.71
CA ILE A 291 -5.98 -3.82 19.00
C ILE A 291 -5.79 -4.39 17.58
N PHE A 292 -4.76 -3.92 16.88
CA PHE A 292 -4.41 -4.39 15.55
C PHE A 292 -4.02 -5.88 15.56
N ALA A 293 -3.16 -6.31 16.48
CA ALA A 293 -2.75 -7.70 16.62
C ALA A 293 -3.95 -8.61 16.95
N GLY A 294 -4.84 -8.18 17.84
CA GLY A 294 -6.08 -8.88 18.16
C GLY A 294 -6.99 -9.00 16.94
N SER A 295 -7.14 -7.92 16.17
CA SER A 295 -7.91 -7.92 14.92
C SER A 295 -7.32 -8.88 13.89
N PHE A 296 -5.99 -8.87 13.74
CA PHE A 296 -5.28 -9.79 12.87
C PHE A 296 -5.47 -11.26 13.30
N ALA A 297 -5.41 -11.55 14.61
CA ALA A 297 -5.66 -12.87 15.16
C ALA A 297 -7.10 -13.36 14.95
N ILE A 298 -8.08 -12.45 14.89
CA ILE A 298 -9.48 -12.76 14.56
C ILE A 298 -9.63 -13.03 13.05
N PHE A 299 -8.97 -12.24 12.21
CA PHE A 299 -9.16 -12.27 10.75
C PHE A 299 -8.37 -13.37 10.04
N LEU A 300 -7.14 -13.63 10.45
CA LEU A 300 -6.26 -14.54 9.73
C LEU A 300 -6.77 -16.00 9.75
N PRO A 301 -7.24 -16.57 10.87
CA PRO A 301 -7.61 -17.98 10.91
C PRO A 301 -8.78 -18.35 9.98
N PRO A 302 -9.92 -17.63 9.95
CA PRO A 302 -10.99 -17.99 9.03
C PRO A 302 -10.59 -17.77 7.56
N LEU A 303 -9.72 -16.80 7.26
CA LEU A 303 -9.19 -16.56 5.91
C LEU A 303 -8.39 -17.76 5.43
N MET A 304 -7.45 -18.21 6.27
CA MET A 304 -6.62 -19.37 5.99
C MET A 304 -7.46 -20.65 5.92
N PHE A 305 -8.48 -20.78 6.77
CA PHE A 305 -9.41 -21.90 6.73
C PHE A 305 -10.19 -21.95 5.41
N PHE A 306 -10.84 -20.86 4.99
CA PHE A 306 -11.58 -20.83 3.74
C PHE A 306 -10.68 -21.07 2.53
N ALA A 307 -9.47 -20.50 2.53
CA ALA A 307 -8.48 -20.77 1.49
C ALA A 307 -8.09 -22.26 1.45
N ALA A 308 -7.68 -22.83 2.59
CA ALA A 308 -7.27 -24.22 2.72
C ALA A 308 -8.38 -25.20 2.33
N HIS A 309 -9.61 -24.95 2.79
CA HIS A 309 -10.75 -25.81 2.49
C HIS A 309 -11.16 -25.71 1.01
N ALA A 310 -11.13 -24.52 0.41
CA ALA A 310 -11.31 -24.37 -1.03
C ALA A 310 -10.23 -25.15 -1.80
N LEU A 311 -8.96 -25.07 -1.35
CA LEU A 311 -7.85 -25.77 -1.98
C LEU A 311 -8.00 -27.28 -1.92
N TYR A 312 -8.31 -27.79 -0.74
CA TYR A 312 -8.58 -29.20 -0.52
C TYR A 312 -9.75 -29.70 -1.39
N THR A 313 -10.85 -28.95 -1.42
CA THR A 313 -12.06 -29.32 -2.16
C THR A 313 -11.82 -29.35 -3.66
N LEU A 314 -11.10 -28.36 -4.19
CA LEU A 314 -10.80 -28.32 -5.62
C LEU A 314 -9.90 -29.50 -6.04
N ASN A 315 -8.88 -29.81 -5.24
CA ASN A 315 -7.99 -30.93 -5.52
C ASN A 315 -8.77 -32.26 -5.53
N ARG A 316 -9.74 -32.42 -4.63
CA ARG A 316 -10.60 -33.60 -4.58
C ARG A 316 -11.59 -33.67 -5.76
N ASN A 317 -12.13 -32.54 -6.19
CA ASN A 317 -13.07 -32.49 -7.32
C ASN A 317 -12.36 -32.64 -8.67
N ALA A 318 -11.07 -32.32 -8.74
CA ALA A 318 -10.26 -32.45 -9.94
C ALA A 318 -10.16 -33.90 -10.45
N SER A 319 -10.40 -34.92 -9.61
CA SER A 319 -10.47 -36.31 -10.07
C SER A 319 -11.85 -36.74 -10.56
N ARG A 320 -12.90 -35.92 -10.35
CA ARG A 320 -14.30 -36.28 -10.59
C ARG A 320 -15.00 -35.47 -11.70
N ALA A 321 -14.37 -34.41 -12.21
CA ALA A 321 -15.02 -33.52 -13.16
C ALA A 321 -15.11 -34.14 -14.56
N LEU A 322 -16.33 -34.15 -15.12
CA LEU A 322 -16.64 -34.72 -16.44
C LEU A 322 -16.34 -33.76 -17.62
N SER A 323 -16.24 -32.45 -17.36
CA SER A 323 -15.95 -31.44 -18.40
C SER A 323 -14.56 -30.85 -18.23
N SER A 324 -13.67 -31.18 -19.17
CA SER A 324 -12.28 -30.72 -19.20
C SER A 324 -12.16 -29.19 -19.24
N LYS A 325 -13.08 -28.50 -19.94
CA LYS A 325 -13.03 -27.04 -20.13
C LYS A 325 -13.40 -26.27 -18.87
N THR A 326 -14.50 -26.64 -18.21
CA THR A 326 -14.91 -25.98 -16.95
C THR A 326 -13.87 -26.22 -15.87
N GLN A 327 -13.35 -27.45 -15.79
CA GLN A 327 -12.30 -27.80 -14.85
C GLN A 327 -11.00 -27.00 -15.09
N ALA A 328 -10.60 -26.82 -16.35
CA ALA A 328 -9.43 -26.02 -16.69
C ALA A 328 -9.59 -24.56 -16.25
N LEU A 329 -10.78 -23.96 -16.46
CA LEU A 329 -11.05 -22.59 -16.03
C LEU A 329 -11.06 -22.46 -14.50
N THR A 330 -11.69 -23.40 -13.79
CA THR A 330 -11.71 -23.39 -12.32
C THR A 330 -10.30 -23.56 -11.73
N ARG A 331 -9.50 -24.49 -12.29
CA ARG A 331 -8.09 -24.65 -11.90
C ARG A 331 -7.29 -23.37 -12.12
N GLN A 332 -7.48 -22.72 -13.27
CA GLN A 332 -6.78 -21.47 -13.57
C GLN A 332 -7.16 -20.33 -12.60
N LEU A 333 -8.46 -20.12 -12.35
CA LEU A 333 -8.95 -19.11 -11.39
C LEU A 333 -8.33 -19.34 -10.01
N PHE A 334 -8.25 -20.60 -9.62
CA PHE A 334 -7.71 -21.01 -8.35
C PHE A 334 -6.19 -20.86 -8.26
N ASP A 335 -5.44 -21.17 -9.31
CA ASP A 335 -4.00 -20.93 -9.35
C ASP A 335 -3.71 -19.44 -9.18
N ILE A 336 -4.45 -18.58 -9.89
CA ILE A 336 -4.37 -17.12 -9.75
C ILE A 336 -4.57 -16.73 -8.28
N PHE A 337 -5.62 -17.25 -7.66
CA PHE A 337 -5.96 -16.97 -6.27
C PHE A 337 -4.91 -17.46 -5.27
N ASN A 338 -4.39 -18.67 -5.42
CA ASN A 338 -3.31 -19.20 -4.59
C ASN A 338 -2.04 -18.34 -4.70
N PHE A 339 -1.71 -17.88 -5.91
CA PHE A 339 -0.62 -16.90 -6.10
C PHE A 339 -0.93 -15.57 -5.41
N GLN A 340 -2.15 -15.05 -5.51
CA GLN A 340 -2.57 -13.82 -4.82
C GLN A 340 -2.49 -13.97 -3.29
N LEU A 341 -2.88 -15.12 -2.74
CA LEU A 341 -2.79 -15.39 -1.30
C LEU A 341 -1.33 -15.44 -0.81
N ARG A 342 -0.47 -16.19 -1.52
CA ARG A 342 0.98 -16.23 -1.21
C ARG A 342 1.59 -14.84 -1.34
N GLY A 343 1.18 -14.12 -2.38
CA GLY A 343 1.52 -12.73 -2.59
C GLY A 343 1.12 -11.85 -1.41
N ALA A 344 -0.13 -11.93 -0.94
CA ALA A 344 -0.59 -11.21 0.25
C ALA A 344 0.26 -11.53 1.49
N VAL A 345 0.68 -12.78 1.68
CA VAL A 345 1.57 -13.12 2.79
C VAL A 345 2.93 -12.41 2.67
N ILE A 346 3.55 -12.46 1.49
CA ILE A 346 4.89 -11.90 1.23
C ILE A 346 4.89 -10.37 1.21
N PHE A 347 3.93 -9.77 0.52
CA PHE A 347 3.88 -8.33 0.27
C PHE A 347 3.05 -7.57 1.32
N PHE A 348 2.23 -8.24 2.14
CA PHE A 348 1.42 -7.55 3.15
C PHE A 348 1.69 -8.06 4.57
N VAL A 349 1.42 -9.35 4.83
CA VAL A 349 1.43 -9.88 6.20
C VAL A 349 2.82 -9.84 6.83
N ILE A 350 3.85 -10.33 6.13
CA ILE A 350 5.22 -10.38 6.67
C ILE A 350 5.77 -8.97 6.88
N PRO A 351 5.74 -8.06 5.88
CA PRO A 351 6.19 -6.69 6.06
C PRO A 351 5.48 -5.93 7.17
N LEU A 352 4.15 -6.04 7.24
CA LEU A 352 3.35 -5.34 8.23
C LEU A 352 3.63 -5.88 9.63
N SER A 353 3.68 -7.20 9.79
CA SER A 353 4.07 -7.84 11.06
C SER A 353 5.45 -7.39 11.50
N PHE A 354 6.42 -7.32 10.58
CA PHE A 354 7.76 -6.84 10.89
C PHE A 354 7.76 -5.38 11.37
N VAL A 355 7.08 -4.48 10.64
CA VAL A 355 7.01 -3.05 11.01
C VAL A 355 6.33 -2.85 12.36
N LEU A 356 5.26 -3.60 12.64
CA LEU A 356 4.54 -3.49 13.91
C LEU A 356 5.32 -4.12 15.08
N ALA A 357 5.88 -5.33 14.88
CA ALA A 357 6.67 -6.00 15.90
C ALA A 357 7.90 -5.16 16.29
N THR A 358 8.61 -4.61 15.30
CA THR A 358 9.77 -3.75 15.57
C THR A 358 9.40 -2.34 16.05
N GLY A 359 8.12 -1.95 15.96
CA GLY A 359 7.60 -0.72 16.56
C GLY A 359 7.28 -0.86 18.05
N VAL A 360 7.06 -2.08 18.54
CA VAL A 360 6.74 -2.37 19.95
C VAL A 360 7.91 -3.00 20.69
N VAL A 361 8.60 -3.94 20.04
CA VAL A 361 9.72 -4.68 20.62
C VAL A 361 11.01 -3.99 20.22
N ASP A 362 11.83 -3.68 21.22
CA ASP A 362 13.17 -3.17 20.97
C ASP A 362 14.07 -4.30 20.44
N THR A 363 14.41 -4.23 19.15
CA THR A 363 15.21 -5.26 18.46
C THR A 363 16.70 -4.90 18.34
N ARG A 364 17.13 -3.83 19.03
CA ARG A 364 18.52 -3.34 19.08
C ARG A 364 19.56 -4.38 19.41
N GLU A 365 19.25 -5.16 20.43
CA GLU A 365 20.18 -6.15 20.98
C GLU A 365 20.35 -7.32 20.00
N ILE A 366 19.38 -7.51 19.11
CA ILE A 366 19.32 -8.62 18.16
C ILE A 366 19.95 -8.21 16.82
N PHE A 367 19.66 -7.02 16.31
CA PHE A 367 20.09 -6.58 14.97
C PHE A 367 20.97 -5.32 15.01
N PRO A 368 22.16 -5.36 14.39
CA PRO A 368 22.94 -4.16 14.10
C PRO A 368 22.10 -3.11 13.33
N ALA A 369 22.32 -1.83 13.61
CA ALA A 369 21.52 -0.73 13.05
C ALA A 369 21.45 -0.74 11.51
N SER A 370 22.53 -1.13 10.83
CA SER A 370 22.58 -1.26 9.36
C SER A 370 21.67 -2.38 8.83
N ILE A 371 21.67 -3.53 9.50
CA ILE A 371 20.81 -4.67 9.14
C ILE A 371 19.34 -4.32 9.41
N TYR A 372 19.07 -3.70 10.56
CA TYR A 372 17.72 -3.25 10.91
C TYR A 372 17.17 -2.26 9.87
N ALA A 373 17.97 -1.25 9.48
CA ALA A 373 17.60 -0.30 8.43
C ALA A 373 17.30 -1.00 7.10
N LEU A 374 18.10 -1.97 6.69
CA LEU A 374 17.88 -2.75 5.46
C LEU A 374 16.62 -3.62 5.53
N LEU A 375 16.36 -4.30 6.65
CA LEU A 375 15.17 -5.13 6.85
C LEU A 375 13.90 -4.28 6.83
N ARG A 376 13.92 -3.15 7.55
CA ARG A 376 12.85 -2.16 7.52
C ARG A 376 12.63 -1.63 6.10
N PHE A 377 13.72 -1.35 5.39
CA PHE A 377 13.63 -0.87 4.03
C PHE A 377 12.93 -1.87 3.13
N SER A 378 13.37 -3.12 3.23
CA SER A 378 12.82 -4.23 2.45
C SER A 378 11.34 -4.44 2.79
N ALA A 379 10.97 -4.42 4.07
CA ALA A 379 9.58 -4.56 4.51
C ALA A 379 8.71 -3.46 3.89
N LEU A 380 9.05 -2.19 4.08
CA LEU A 380 8.25 -1.08 3.51
C LEU A 380 8.18 -1.13 1.98
N PHE A 381 9.27 -1.52 1.31
CA PHE A 381 9.27 -1.72 -0.13
C PHE A 381 8.28 -2.82 -0.56
N PHE A 382 8.36 -4.02 0.05
CA PHE A 382 7.40 -5.09 -0.23
C PHE A 382 5.96 -4.68 0.09
N PHE A 383 5.76 -3.96 1.20
CA PHE A 383 4.46 -3.42 1.59
C PHE A 383 3.88 -2.48 0.54
N SER A 384 4.71 -1.59 -0.02
CA SER A 384 4.30 -0.66 -1.07
C SER A 384 3.92 -1.34 -2.39
N LEU A 385 4.44 -2.54 -2.66
CA LEU A 385 4.11 -3.33 -3.86
C LEU A 385 2.81 -4.15 -3.69
N ASN A 386 2.21 -4.15 -2.50
CA ASN A 386 1.05 -4.98 -2.21
C ASN A 386 -0.16 -4.72 -3.15
N PRO A 387 -0.55 -3.48 -3.49
CA PRO A 387 -1.69 -3.30 -4.38
C PRO A 387 -1.39 -3.71 -5.83
N ALA A 388 -0.17 -3.41 -6.31
CA ALA A 388 0.27 -3.73 -7.66
C ALA A 388 0.39 -5.24 -7.93
N GLN A 389 0.81 -6.03 -6.92
CA GLN A 389 1.01 -7.47 -7.11
C GLN A 389 -0.30 -8.23 -7.42
N PHE A 390 -1.43 -7.88 -6.80
CA PHE A 390 -2.71 -8.55 -7.06
C PHE A 390 -3.13 -8.41 -8.52
N ALA A 391 -2.99 -7.19 -9.03
CA ALA A 391 -3.32 -6.85 -10.40
C ALA A 391 -2.36 -7.52 -11.39
N THR A 392 -1.06 -7.48 -11.08
CA THR A 392 -0.03 -8.10 -11.92
C THR A 392 -0.19 -9.61 -12.00
N ILE A 393 -0.42 -10.29 -10.87
CA ILE A 393 -0.66 -11.74 -10.82
C ILE A 393 -1.89 -12.10 -11.66
N PHE A 394 -2.98 -11.34 -11.53
CA PHE A 394 -4.21 -11.57 -12.28
C PHE A 394 -4.00 -11.51 -13.80
N ILE A 395 -3.28 -10.49 -14.28
CA ILE A 395 -2.96 -10.33 -15.71
C ILE A 395 -2.01 -11.42 -16.20
N LEU A 396 -0.92 -11.67 -15.47
CA LEU A 396 0.14 -12.58 -15.93
C LEU A 396 -0.25 -14.05 -15.93
N ARG A 397 -1.07 -14.46 -14.95
CA ARG A 397 -1.50 -15.87 -14.78
C ARG A 397 -2.75 -16.22 -15.59
N ASN A 398 -3.54 -15.23 -16.00
CA ASN A 398 -4.66 -15.46 -16.90
C ASN A 398 -4.18 -15.45 -18.36
N SER A 399 -4.08 -16.63 -18.98
CA SER A 399 -3.64 -16.81 -20.37
C SER A 399 -4.50 -16.04 -21.37
N THR A 400 -5.82 -15.97 -21.14
CA THR A 400 -6.74 -15.20 -21.96
C THR A 400 -6.41 -13.71 -21.86
N HIS A 401 -6.30 -13.17 -20.65
CA HIS A 401 -5.96 -11.76 -20.45
C HIS A 401 -4.58 -11.41 -21.00
N ARG A 402 -3.60 -12.30 -20.81
CA ARG A 402 -2.26 -12.13 -21.41
C ARG A 402 -2.32 -12.10 -22.92
N SER A 403 -3.11 -12.98 -23.55
CA SER A 403 -3.27 -12.98 -25.01
C SER A 403 -3.92 -11.70 -25.53
N ILE A 404 -4.92 -11.17 -24.80
CA ILE A 404 -5.59 -9.91 -25.14
C ILE A 404 -4.61 -8.74 -24.98
N LEU A 405 -3.88 -8.68 -23.87
CA LEU A 405 -2.89 -7.64 -23.63
C LEU A 405 -1.80 -7.65 -24.70
N LEU A 406 -1.27 -8.84 -25.05
CA LEU A 406 -0.28 -8.98 -26.11
C LEU A 406 -0.83 -8.56 -27.48
N LYS A 407 -2.10 -8.87 -27.78
CA LYS A 407 -2.74 -8.39 -29.02
C LYS A 407 -2.84 -6.86 -29.04
N GLN A 408 -3.20 -6.23 -27.93
CA GLN A 408 -3.28 -4.77 -27.83
C GLN A 408 -1.90 -4.11 -27.94
N ILE A 409 -0.88 -4.65 -27.28
CA ILE A 409 0.50 -4.17 -27.39
C ILE A 409 1.00 -4.29 -28.83
N ARG A 410 0.77 -5.43 -29.49
CA ARG A 410 1.15 -5.61 -30.90
C ARG A 410 0.40 -4.63 -31.81
N LYS A 411 -0.88 -4.35 -31.54
CA LYS A 411 -1.67 -3.36 -32.28
C LYS A 411 -1.10 -1.96 -32.10
N THR A 412 -0.73 -1.54 -30.89
CA THR A 412 -0.15 -0.21 -30.65
C THR A 412 1.26 -0.08 -31.25
N GLU A 413 2.10 -1.12 -31.15
CA GLU A 413 3.41 -1.16 -31.82
C GLU A 413 3.28 -1.08 -33.34
N LEU A 414 2.32 -1.82 -33.92
CA LEU A 414 2.04 -1.77 -35.36
C LEU A 414 1.56 -0.38 -35.78
N CYS A 415 0.62 0.22 -35.04
CA CYS A 415 0.15 1.59 -35.30
C CYS A 415 1.29 2.62 -35.18
N ALA A 416 2.20 2.46 -34.23
CA ALA A 416 3.37 3.33 -34.07
C ALA A 416 4.35 3.18 -35.25
N LYS A 417 4.60 1.94 -35.70
CA LYS A 417 5.42 1.65 -36.89
C LYS A 417 4.80 2.23 -38.16
N ILE A 418 3.49 2.05 -38.38
CA ILE A 418 2.77 2.64 -39.52
C ILE A 418 2.87 4.16 -39.48
N ARG A 419 2.65 4.80 -38.32
CA ARG A 419 2.78 6.26 -38.18
C ARG A 419 4.19 6.76 -38.50
N HIS A 420 5.22 6.00 -38.14
CA HIS A 420 6.60 6.35 -38.47
C HIS A 420 6.89 6.21 -39.97
N LEU A 421 6.31 5.21 -40.64
CA LEU A 421 6.49 4.98 -42.09
C LEU A 421 5.71 5.97 -42.95
N VAL A 422 4.51 6.34 -42.51
CA VAL A 422 3.56 7.16 -43.29
C VAL A 422 3.81 8.67 -43.12
N GLY A 423 4.61 9.07 -42.13
CA GLY A 423 4.86 10.48 -41.83
C GLY A 423 3.68 11.14 -41.10
N PRO A 424 3.90 12.31 -40.45
CA PRO A 424 2.90 12.96 -39.60
C PRO A 424 1.70 13.56 -40.35
N THR A 425 1.69 13.52 -41.69
CA THR A 425 0.73 14.26 -42.53
C THR A 425 -0.58 13.51 -42.81
N ILE A 426 -0.69 12.20 -42.54
CA ILE A 426 -1.94 11.47 -42.80
C ILE A 426 -2.89 11.56 -41.59
N PRO A 427 -4.14 12.06 -41.77
CA PRO A 427 -5.11 12.19 -40.70
C PRO A 427 -5.53 10.82 -40.12
N LYS A 428 -5.68 10.75 -38.78
CA LYS A 428 -5.98 9.52 -38.02
C LYS A 428 -7.20 8.72 -38.50
N ALA A 429 -8.17 9.38 -39.14
CA ALA A 429 -9.42 8.74 -39.57
C ALA A 429 -9.18 7.61 -40.57
N THR A 430 -8.26 7.81 -41.52
CA THR A 430 -8.05 6.86 -42.64
C THR A 430 -7.39 5.56 -42.21
N ILE A 431 -6.56 5.58 -41.15
CA ILE A 431 -5.79 4.40 -40.71
C ILE A 431 -6.67 3.41 -39.93
N THR A 432 -7.76 3.89 -39.31
CA THR A 432 -8.59 3.04 -38.42
C THR A 432 -9.59 2.18 -39.19
N GLU A 433 -9.95 2.56 -40.42
CA GLU A 433 -10.82 1.77 -41.29
C GLU A 433 -10.08 0.64 -42.02
N THR A 434 -8.74 0.71 -42.09
CA THR A 434 -7.92 -0.29 -42.78
C THR A 434 -7.38 -1.39 -41.87
N ILE A 435 -7.47 -1.23 -40.53
CA ILE A 435 -6.93 -2.15 -39.50
C ILE A 435 -8.05 -2.68 -38.61
#